data_AF-A0A7J5EG32-F1
#
_entry.id   AF-A0A7J5EG32-F1
#
_cell.length_a   1.000
_cell.length_b   1.000
_cell.length_c   1.000
_cell.angle_alpha   90.00
_cell.angle_beta   90.00
_cell.angle_gamma   90.00
#
_symmetry.space_group_name_H-M   'P 1'
#
loop_
_entity.id
_entity.type
_entity.pdbx_description
1 polymer ?
#
loop_
_entity_poly.entity_id
_entity_poly.type
_entity_poly.pdbx_seq_one_letter_code
_entity_poly.pdbx_strand_id
1 'polypeptide(L)'
;MTVALVKVALGVASELVFRRWLLDRVAGYLHTRGEPRAVALVAGVLTAAVIEAAVSPSGAGFRSGVAMTSLGLGAIYVTGGGRIAGSLTARLVFDVGAIIVQALRMTA
;
A
#
# COMPACT_ATOMS: atom_id res chain seq x y z
N MET A 1 -5.06 -1.38 -23.98
CA MET A 1 -5.31 -2.53 -23.09
C MET A 1 -4.10 -2.94 -22.25
N THR A 2 -2.90 -2.99 -22.85
CA THR A 2 -1.65 -3.43 -22.21
C THR A 2 -1.24 -2.59 -20.98
N VAL A 3 -1.34 -1.25 -21.06
CA VAL A 3 -0.92 -0.36 -19.95
C VAL A 3 -1.80 -0.52 -18.69
N ALA A 4 -3.10 -0.73 -18.86
CA ALA A 4 -4.02 -0.92 -17.74
C ALA A 4 -3.74 -2.24 -17.00
N LEU A 5 -3.52 -3.33 -17.74
CA LEU A 5 -3.11 -4.62 -17.17
C LEU A 5 -1.78 -4.52 -16.42
N VAL A 6 -0.79 -3.80 -16.97
CA VAL A 6 0.50 -3.57 -16.30
C VAL A 6 0.32 -2.78 -15.00
N LYS A 7 -0.52 -1.74 -14.99
CA LYS A 7 -0.82 -0.99 -13.76
C LYS A 7 -1.49 -1.87 -12.70
N VAL A 8 -2.46 -2.69 -13.09
CA VAL A 8 -3.11 -3.64 -12.18
C VAL A 8 -2.09 -4.65 -11.63
N ALA A 9 -1.25 -5.23 -12.49
CA ALA A 9 -0.21 -6.17 -12.07
C ALA A 9 0.80 -5.53 -11.09
N LEU A 10 1.20 -4.28 -11.34
CA LEU A 10 2.04 -3.49 -10.44
C LEU A 10 1.33 -3.23 -9.10
N GLY A 11 0.04 -2.93 -9.12
CA GLY A 11 -0.77 -2.76 -7.90
C GLY A 11 -0.79 -4.04 -7.05
N VAL A 12 -1.06 -5.18 -7.68
CA VAL A 12 -1.03 -6.50 -7.01
C VAL A 12 0.36 -6.81 -6.44
N ALA A 13 1.41 -6.62 -7.24
CA ALA A 13 2.79 -6.86 -6.81
C ALA A 13 3.19 -5.95 -5.64
N SER A 14 2.83 -4.67 -5.70
CA SER A 14 3.09 -3.70 -4.63
C SER A 14 2.39 -4.11 -3.34
N GLU A 15 1.15 -4.60 -3.42
CA GLU A 15 0.41 -5.03 -2.23
C GLU A 15 1.06 -6.25 -1.57
N LEU A 16 1.50 -7.23 -2.37
CA LEU A 16 2.23 -8.39 -1.88
C LEU A 16 3.57 -8.00 -1.22
N VAL A 17 4.31 -7.07 -1.83
CA VAL A 17 5.61 -6.62 -1.30
C VAL A 17 5.43 -5.82 -0.01
N PHE A 18 4.56 -4.81 0.00
CA PHE A 18 4.48 -3.88 1.12
C PHE A 18 3.67 -4.42 2.29
N ARG A 19 2.58 -5.16 2.06
CA ARG A 19 1.72 -5.64 3.14
C ARG A 19 2.13 -7.03 3.57
N ARG A 20 2.15 -7.97 2.62
CA ARG A 20 2.39 -9.38 2.97
C ARG A 20 3.84 -9.67 3.32
N TRP A 21 4.79 -8.97 2.70
CA TRP A 21 6.21 -9.20 2.98
C TRP A 21 6.76 -8.17 3.98
N LEU A 22 6.82 -6.89 3.61
CA LEU A 22 7.54 -5.88 4.40
C LEU A 22 6.90 -5.61 5.75
N LEU A 23 5.60 -5.28 5.79
CA LEU A 23 4.88 -4.99 7.03
C LEU A 23 4.96 -6.19 7.99
N ASP A 24 4.65 -7.39 7.52
CA ASP A 24 4.71 -8.62 8.34
C ASP A 24 6.15 -8.89 8.82
N ARG A 25 7.16 -8.61 8.00
CA ARG A 25 8.57 -8.79 8.38
C ARG A 25 8.97 -7.82 9.48
N VAL A 26 8.60 -6.54 9.35
CA VAL A 26 8.89 -5.51 10.35
C VAL A 26 8.15 -5.80 11.65
N ALA A 27 6.85 -6.07 11.57
CA ALA A 27 6.03 -6.37 12.73
C ALA A 27 6.51 -7.65 13.45
N GLY A 28 6.80 -8.71 12.69
CA GLY A 28 7.35 -9.96 13.24
C GLY A 28 8.68 -9.75 13.95
N TYR A 29 9.60 -9.00 13.33
CA TYR A 29 10.89 -8.68 13.93
C TYR A 29 10.77 -7.89 15.24
N LEU A 30 9.96 -6.83 15.26
CA LEU A 30 9.76 -6.02 16.47
C LEU A 30 9.10 -6.83 17.58
N HIS A 31 8.13 -7.68 17.23
CA HIS A 31 7.49 -8.54 18.21
C HIS A 31 8.46 -9.54 18.84
N THR A 32 9.39 -10.12 18.05
CA THR A 32 10.44 -10.99 18.60
C THR A 32 11.41 -10.27 19.56
N ARG A 33 11.43 -8.93 19.54
CA ARG A 33 12.19 -8.11 20.49
C ARG A 33 11.40 -7.69 21.74
N GLY A 34 10.20 -8.21 21.91
CA GLY A 34 9.36 -7.93 23.07
C GLY A 34 8.44 -6.72 22.90
N GLU A 35 8.39 -6.11 21.72
CA GLU A 35 7.44 -5.02 21.48
C GLU A 35 5.99 -5.53 21.54
N PRO A 36 5.07 -4.75 22.16
CA PRO A 36 3.66 -5.06 22.12
C PRO A 36 3.18 -5.20 20.68
N ARG A 37 2.35 -6.22 20.41
CA ARG A 37 1.88 -6.54 19.06
C ARG A 37 1.28 -5.34 18.34
N ALA A 38 0.53 -4.50 19.05
CA ALA A 38 -0.04 -3.27 18.48
C ALA A 38 1.02 -2.30 17.98
N VAL A 39 2.07 -2.06 18.77
CA VAL A 39 3.19 -1.17 18.41
C VAL A 39 3.96 -1.72 17.22
N ALA A 40 4.24 -3.02 17.22
CA ALA A 40 4.93 -3.69 16.12
C ALA A 40 4.15 -3.58 14.79
N LEU A 41 2.83 -3.75 14.83
CA LEU A 41 1.96 -3.60 13.66
C LEU A 41 1.92 -2.16 13.15
N VAL A 42 1.79 -1.17 14.06
CA VAL A 42 1.82 0.25 13.67
C VAL A 42 3.16 0.61 13.03
N ALA A 43 4.28 0.16 13.59
CA ALA A 43 5.59 0.37 13.02
C ALA A 43 5.75 -0.29 11.63
N GLY A 44 5.18 -1.49 11.44
CA GLY A 44 5.13 -2.15 10.14
C GLY A 44 4.34 -1.36 9.11
N VAL A 45 3.16 -0.85 9.48
CA VAL A 45 2.32 0.01 8.62
C VAL A 45 3.04 1.29 8.23
N LEU A 46 3.64 1.98 9.21
CA LEU A 46 4.41 3.21 8.96
C LEU A 46 5.60 2.96 8.04
N THR A 47 6.36 1.87 8.29
CA THR A 47 7.52 1.51 7.48
C THR A 47 7.12 1.22 6.04
N ALA A 48 6.05 0.44 5.84
CA ALA A 48 5.53 0.16 4.50
C ALA A 48 5.11 1.43 3.77
N ALA A 49 4.42 2.35 4.46
CA ALA A 49 3.99 3.61 3.87
C ALA A 49 5.14 4.54 3.47
N VAL A 50 6.14 4.67 4.34
CA VAL A 50 7.33 5.49 4.06
C VAL A 50 8.11 4.92 2.89
N ILE A 51 8.37 3.61 2.88
CA ILE A 51 9.16 2.98 1.81
C ILE A 51 8.40 3.04 0.48
N GLU A 52 7.10 2.73 0.47
CA GLU A 52 6.28 2.79 -0.74
C GLU A 52 6.24 4.20 -1.34
N ALA A 53 6.11 5.23 -0.49
CA ALA A 53 6.18 6.62 -0.93
C ALA A 53 7.57 7.01 -1.45
N ALA A 54 8.64 6.51 -0.83
CA ALA A 54 10.02 6.82 -1.19
C ALA A 54 10.42 6.23 -2.55
N VAL A 55 9.97 5.00 -2.87
CA VAL A 55 10.27 4.36 -4.17
C VAL A 55 9.35 4.82 -5.29
N SER A 56 8.35 5.65 -4.98
CA SER A 56 7.43 6.19 -5.99
C SER A 56 8.12 7.23 -6.88
N PRO A 57 8.09 7.07 -8.22
CA PRO A 57 8.90 7.86 -9.16
C PRO A 57 8.42 9.31 -9.37
N SER A 58 7.40 9.77 -8.63
CA SER A 58 6.76 11.07 -8.86
C SER A 58 7.18 12.15 -7.84
N GLY A 59 6.78 13.40 -8.09
CA GLY A 59 7.09 14.55 -7.23
C GLY A 59 6.50 14.46 -5.81
N ALA A 60 6.96 15.34 -4.92
CA ALA A 60 6.66 15.29 -3.48
C ALA A 60 5.17 15.20 -3.14
N GLY A 61 4.30 15.94 -3.84
CA GLY A 61 2.84 15.89 -3.63
C GLY A 61 2.19 14.57 -4.02
N PHE A 62 2.75 13.82 -4.97
CA PHE A 62 2.27 12.48 -5.28
C PHE A 62 2.74 11.47 -4.22
N ARG A 63 3.98 11.60 -3.73
CA ARG A 63 4.53 10.72 -2.69
C ARG A 63 3.74 10.80 -1.39
N SER A 64 3.28 11.98 -1.00
CA SER A 64 2.41 12.10 0.19
C SER A 64 1.06 11.41 0.00
N GLY A 65 0.47 11.50 -1.20
CA GLY A 65 -0.72 10.72 -1.58
C GLY A 65 -0.47 9.21 -1.48
N VAL A 66 0.64 8.73 -2.03
CA VAL A 66 1.06 7.32 -1.93
C VAL A 66 1.24 6.90 -0.47
N ALA A 67 1.89 7.72 0.36
CA ALA A 67 2.06 7.44 1.78
C ALA A 67 0.69 7.30 2.48
N MET A 68 -0.24 8.22 2.25
CA MET A 68 -1.57 8.19 2.87
C MET A 68 -2.42 7.01 2.41
N THR A 69 -2.46 6.73 1.11
CA THR A 69 -3.10 5.52 0.58
C THR A 69 -2.46 4.29 1.21
N SER A 70 -1.13 4.31 1.35
CA SER A 70 -0.39 3.17 1.87
C SER A 70 -0.71 2.88 3.34
N LEU A 71 -0.83 3.93 4.17
CA LEU A 71 -1.29 3.83 5.56
C LEU A 71 -2.70 3.22 5.65
N GLY A 72 -3.63 3.70 4.80
CA GLY A 72 -5.00 3.18 4.76
C GLY A 72 -5.05 1.69 4.40
N LEU A 73 -4.30 1.28 3.36
CA LEU A 73 -4.19 -0.13 2.98
C LEU A 73 -3.54 -0.99 4.07
N GLY A 74 -2.52 -0.48 4.75
CA GLY A 74 -1.91 -1.13 5.90
C GLY A 74 -2.89 -1.33 7.06
N ALA A 75 -3.71 -0.32 7.36
CA ALA A 75 -4.76 -0.43 8.36
C ALA A 75 -5.82 -1.49 8.00
N ILE A 76 -6.27 -1.53 6.73
CA ILE A 76 -7.20 -2.57 6.23
C ILE A 76 -6.59 -3.97 6.39
N TYR A 77 -5.32 -4.14 6.03
CA TYR A 77 -4.63 -5.42 6.17
C TYR A 77 -4.56 -5.90 7.62
N VAL A 78 -4.17 -5.00 8.54
CA VAL A 78 -4.02 -5.30 9.97
C VAL A 78 -5.38 -5.59 10.62
N THR A 79 -6.38 -4.73 10.40
CA THR A 79 -7.74 -4.91 10.94
C THR A 79 -8.44 -6.14 10.36
N GLY A 80 -8.12 -6.52 9.12
CA GLY A 80 -8.53 -7.77 8.48
C GLY A 80 -7.80 -9.02 8.98
N GLY A 81 -6.96 -8.91 10.03
CA GLY A 81 -6.24 -10.03 10.62
C GLY A 81 -5.10 -10.57 9.76
N GLY A 82 -4.48 -9.73 8.93
CA GLY A 82 -3.40 -10.15 8.02
C GLY A 82 -3.88 -10.88 6.76
N ARG A 83 -5.17 -10.72 6.40
CA ARG A 83 -5.73 -11.23 5.15
C ARG A 83 -5.55 -10.20 4.04
N ILE A 84 -4.83 -10.56 2.99
CA ILE A 84 -4.52 -9.65 1.89
C ILE A 84 -5.73 -9.29 1.02
N ALA A 85 -6.78 -10.10 1.00
CA ALA A 85 -7.91 -9.92 0.09
C ALA A 85 -8.58 -8.53 0.24
N GLY A 86 -8.75 -8.04 1.47
CA GLY A 86 -9.37 -6.74 1.73
C GLY A 86 -8.53 -5.58 1.24
N SER A 87 -7.24 -5.58 1.58
CA SER A 87 -6.33 -4.49 1.18
C SER A 87 -6.05 -4.52 -0.33
N LEU A 88 -5.92 -5.70 -0.92
CA LEU A 88 -5.79 -5.87 -2.37
C LEU A 88 -7.01 -5.34 -3.12
N THR A 89 -8.22 -5.65 -2.66
CA THR A 89 -9.45 -5.16 -3.27
C THR A 89 -9.51 -3.63 -3.20
N ALA A 90 -9.19 -3.05 -2.04
CA ALA A 90 -9.13 -1.60 -1.88
C ALA A 90 -8.10 -0.95 -2.82
N ARG A 91 -6.92 -1.56 -2.97
CA ARG A 91 -5.89 -1.06 -3.88
C ARG A 91 -6.37 -1.04 -5.33
N LEU A 92 -6.98 -2.12 -5.79
CA LEU A 92 -7.51 -2.18 -7.16
C LEU A 92 -8.58 -1.10 -7.39
N VAL A 93 -9.45 -0.85 -6.41
CA VAL A 93 -10.45 0.23 -6.50
C VAL A 93 -9.77 1.61 -6.60
N PHE A 94 -8.75 1.88 -5.79
CA PHE A 94 -8.01 3.14 -5.86
C PHE A 94 -7.25 3.31 -7.18
N ASP A 95 -6.59 2.27 -7.68
CA ASP A 95 -5.86 2.30 -8.94
C ASP A 95 -6.81 2.54 -10.13
N VAL A 96 -7.95 1.86 -10.17
CA VAL A 96 -8.99 2.08 -11.19
C VAL A 96 -9.56 3.49 -11.10
N GLY A 97 -9.89 3.96 -9.89
CA GLY A 97 -10.37 5.32 -9.67
C GLY A 97 -9.37 6.38 -10.14
N ALA A 98 -8.08 6.20 -9.86
CA ALA A 98 -7.02 7.09 -10.31
C ALA A 98 -6.89 7.12 -11.83
N ILE A 99 -7.02 5.96 -12.50
CA ILE A 99 -7.02 5.87 -13.97
C ILE A 99 -8.21 6.65 -14.55
N ILE A 100 -9.41 6.48 -13.99
CA ILE A 100 -10.62 7.18 -14.46
C ILE A 100 -10.46 8.69 -14.31
N VAL A 101 -10.03 9.18 -13.13
CA VAL A 101 -9.81 10.62 -12.90
C VAL A 101 -8.75 11.18 -13.84
N GLN A 102 -7.66 10.44 -14.09
CA GLN A 102 -6.64 10.85 -15.04
C GLN A 102 -7.19 10.92 -16.47
N ALA A 103 -8.01 9.96 -16.88
CA ALA A 103 -8.67 9.97 -18.19
C ALA A 103 -9.58 11.20 -18.37
N LEU A 104 -10.42 11.49 -17.37
CA LEU A 104 -11.33 12.65 -17.40
C LEU A 104 -10.59 13.98 -17.51
N ARG A 105 -9.43 14.13 -16.84
CA ARG A 105 -8.59 15.34 -16.91
C ARG A 105 -7.93 15.55 -18.27
N MET A 106 -7.77 14.50 -19.07
CA MET A 106 -7.18 14.62 -20.42
C MET A 106 -8.24 14.96 -21.48
N THR A 107 -9.52 14.78 -21.16
CA THR A 107 -10.65 15.04 -22.07
C THR A 107 -11.39 16.34 -21.80
N ALA A 108 -11.10 17.00 -20.68
CA ALA A 108 -11.62 18.32 -20.31
C ALA A 108 -10.63 19.42 -20.72
#